data_AF-A0A257Y5K4-F1
#
_entry.id   AF-A0A257Y5K4-F1
#
_cell.length_a   1.000
_cell.length_b   1.000
_cell.length_c   1.000
_cell.angle_alpha   90.00
_cell.angle_beta   90.00
_cell.angle_gamma   90.00
#
_symmetry.space_group_name_H-M   'P 1'
#
loop_
_entity.id
_entity.type
_entity.pdbx_description
1 polymer ?
#
loop_
_entity_poly.entity_id
_entity_poly.type
_entity_poly.pdbx_seq_one_letter_code
_entity_poly.pdbx_strand_id
1 'polypeptide(L)'
;MKTVDRYRKGFTLIEIIVVIAIIGILASISVVGYSTWRVRAAETSIKNDLNSVKAAMETSRNRDNGYPTVLPDTVKASSGVTLTYISGDANSYCVEGVSTVNAAIKFTLKSATGEIKSGACLSDALQFVQENVVVNSDRFNADWANYTGAISYEIEWRINGGSWTGATALPSTYQKTGATSGQVYDIRIRANLNDGSQSAWSEIVTVTIPEPAITLAGVCSMGGSEQ
;
A
#
# COMPACT_ATOMS: atom_id res chain seq x y z
N MET A 1 42.02 55.36 43.92
CA MET A 1 41.40 54.21 43.24
C MET A 1 40.57 54.76 42.07
N LYS A 2 41.05 54.64 40.83
CA LYS A 2 40.35 55.17 39.64
C LYS A 2 39.36 54.10 39.15
N THR A 3 38.07 54.41 39.16
CA THR A 3 37.01 53.57 38.58
C THR A 3 36.92 53.83 37.09
N VAL A 4 37.01 52.77 36.29
CA VAL A 4 36.93 52.81 34.82
C VAL A 4 35.45 52.79 34.42
N ASP A 5 34.92 53.92 33.94
CA ASP A 5 33.57 53.98 33.40
C ASP A 5 33.49 53.22 32.06
N ARG A 6 32.69 52.16 32.04
CA ARG A 6 32.44 51.36 30.83
C ARG A 6 31.34 52.02 30.01
N TYR A 7 31.73 52.76 28.98
CA TYR A 7 30.81 53.29 27.97
C TYR A 7 30.10 52.13 27.26
N ARG A 8 28.84 51.86 27.62
CA ARG A 8 28.00 50.88 26.94
C ARG A 8 27.46 51.52 25.66
N LYS A 9 28.00 51.14 24.50
CA LYS A 9 27.41 51.46 23.21
C LYS A 9 26.07 50.71 23.09
N GLY A 10 24.97 51.44 23.14
CA GLY A 10 23.63 50.92 22.83
C GLY A 10 23.43 50.83 21.31
N PHE A 11 22.68 49.82 20.86
CA PHE A 11 22.25 49.70 19.46
C PHE A 11 21.27 50.82 19.12
N THR A 12 21.37 51.37 17.90
CA THR A 12 20.42 52.37 17.44
C THR A 12 19.10 51.73 17.01
N LEU A 13 18.00 52.48 17.14
CA LEU A 13 16.66 52.00 16.77
C LEU A 13 16.59 51.70 15.26
N ILE A 14 17.28 52.50 14.44
CA ILE A 14 17.35 52.29 12.99
C ILE A 14 18.12 51.03 12.61
N GLU A 15 19.18 50.66 13.34
CA GLU A 15 19.90 49.39 13.12
C GLU A 15 18.99 48.19 13.34
N ILE A 16 18.16 48.20 14.39
CA ILE A 16 17.22 47.12 14.66
C ILE A 16 16.12 47.05 13.57
N ILE A 17 15.62 48.20 13.10
CA ILE A 17 14.58 48.25 12.06
C ILE A 17 15.07 47.65 10.74
N VAL A 18 16.29 47.98 10.31
CA VAL A 18 16.85 47.41 9.08
C VAL A 18 17.08 45.91 9.21
N VAL A 19 17.52 45.43 10.38
CA VAL A 19 17.74 44.00 10.63
C VAL A 19 16.44 43.20 10.56
N ILE A 20 15.37 43.65 11.19
CA ILE A 20 14.08 42.93 11.13
C ILE A 20 13.47 42.97 9.72
N ALA A 21 13.68 44.06 8.97
CA ALA A 21 13.24 44.15 7.58
C ALA A 21 13.95 43.11 6.70
N ILE A 22 15.26 42.96 6.84
CA ILE A 22 16.04 41.97 6.08
C ILE A 22 15.64 40.53 6.49
N ILE A 23 15.50 40.25 7.79
CA ILE A 23 15.07 38.93 8.28
C ILE A 23 13.66 38.59 7.76
N GLY A 24 12.74 39.56 7.70
CA GLY A 24 11.40 39.37 7.16
C GLY A 24 11.41 38.96 5.68
N ILE A 25 12.24 39.63 4.86
CA ILE A 25 12.40 39.28 3.44
C ILE A 25 12.98 37.86 3.31
N LEU A 26 14.05 37.53 4.03
CA LEU A 26 14.67 36.19 3.97
C LEU A 26 13.74 35.07 4.45
N ALA A 27 12.95 35.31 5.49
CA ALA A 27 12.00 34.34 6.03
C ALA A 27 10.91 33.98 5.02
N SER A 28 10.35 34.99 4.33
CA SER A 28 9.30 34.76 3.34
C SER A 28 9.73 33.88 2.16
N ILE A 29 10.95 34.06 1.66
CA ILE A 29 11.51 33.26 0.54
C ILE A 29 11.79 31.83 0.99
N SER A 30 12.20 31.64 2.25
CA SER A 30 12.60 30.32 2.75
C SER A 30 11.44 29.32 2.88
N VAL A 31 10.21 29.80 3.04
CA VAL A 31 9.03 28.93 3.26
C VAL A 31 8.65 28.13 2.01
N VAL A 32 8.72 28.71 0.81
CA VAL A 32 8.22 28.06 -0.42
C VAL A 32 8.99 26.81 -0.83
N GLY A 33 10.24 26.63 -0.36
CA GLY A 33 11.03 25.44 -0.66
C GLY A 33 11.02 24.36 0.43
N TYR A 34 10.71 24.73 1.67
CA TYR A 34 11.01 23.90 2.86
C TYR A 34 10.31 22.53 2.83
N SER A 35 9.07 22.47 2.33
CA SER A 35 8.30 21.21 2.21
C SER A 35 9.00 20.20 1.29
N THR A 36 9.42 20.63 0.10
CA THR A 36 10.12 19.79 -0.89
C THR A 36 11.46 19.29 -0.37
N TRP A 37 12.22 20.15 0.34
CA TRP A 37 13.47 19.75 0.97
C TRP A 37 13.26 18.65 2.02
N ARG A 38 12.22 18.78 2.85
CA ARG A 38 11.89 17.75 3.85
C ARG A 38 11.49 16.42 3.23
N VAL A 39 10.70 16.44 2.15
CA VAL A 39 10.32 15.22 1.41
C VAL A 39 11.57 14.53 0.87
N ARG A 40 12.43 15.26 0.15
CA ARG A 40 13.69 14.71 -0.41
C ARG A 40 14.61 14.17 0.67
N ALA A 41 14.75 14.89 1.79
CA ALA A 41 15.55 14.44 2.92
C ALA A 41 15.03 13.12 3.50
N ALA A 42 13.70 12.99 3.64
CA ALA A 42 13.08 11.74 4.09
C ALA A 42 13.32 10.59 3.09
N GLU A 43 13.15 10.83 1.79
CA GLU A 43 13.44 9.81 0.77
C GLU A 43 14.89 9.34 0.80
N THR A 44 15.84 10.27 0.90
CA THR A 44 17.27 9.94 0.99
C THR A 44 17.58 9.15 2.25
N SER A 45 17.01 9.53 3.40
CA SER A 45 17.19 8.79 4.66
C SER A 45 16.70 7.36 4.54
N ILE A 46 15.48 7.15 4.02
CA ILE A 46 14.92 5.81 3.84
C ILE A 46 15.78 4.99 2.89
N LYS A 47 16.20 5.55 1.76
CA LYS A 47 17.05 4.84 0.78
C LYS A 47 18.39 4.44 1.39
N ASN A 48 19.00 5.30 2.20
CA ASN A 48 20.26 4.98 2.88
C ASN A 48 20.09 3.84 3.87
N ASP A 49 19.03 3.87 4.67
CA ASP A 49 18.71 2.81 5.63
C ASP A 49 18.42 1.48 4.92
N LEU A 50 17.64 1.51 3.84
CA LEU A 50 17.38 0.31 3.02
C LEU A 50 18.65 -0.21 2.34
N ASN A 51 19.60 0.65 1.93
CA ASN A 51 20.90 0.18 1.44
C ASN A 51 21.70 -0.54 2.54
N SER A 52 21.61 -0.06 3.79
CA SER A 52 22.21 -0.75 4.93
C SER A 52 21.55 -2.11 5.18
N VAL A 53 20.21 -2.19 5.10
CA VAL A 53 19.46 -3.45 5.13
C VAL A 53 19.99 -4.40 4.06
N LYS A 54 20.06 -3.95 2.80
CA LYS A 54 20.54 -4.77 1.68
C LYS A 54 21.91 -5.38 1.99
N ALA A 55 22.87 -4.56 2.42
CA ALA A 55 24.21 -5.04 2.75
C ALA A 55 24.21 -6.08 3.89
N ALA A 56 23.40 -5.85 4.93
CA ALA A 56 23.28 -6.79 6.05
C ALA A 56 22.64 -8.12 5.61
N MET A 57 21.56 -8.07 4.82
CA MET A 57 20.86 -9.27 4.31
C MET A 57 21.76 -10.10 3.40
N GLU A 58 22.52 -9.48 2.50
CA GLU A 58 23.48 -10.19 1.64
C GLU A 58 24.64 -10.78 2.45
N THR A 59 25.10 -10.09 3.50
CA THR A 59 26.14 -10.62 4.38
C THR A 59 25.67 -11.85 5.14
N SER A 60 24.43 -11.84 5.65
CA SER A 60 23.81 -13.01 6.28
C SER A 60 23.64 -14.16 5.29
N ARG A 61 23.21 -13.87 4.06
CA ARG A 61 23.11 -14.89 3.00
C ARG A 61 24.42 -15.61 2.73
N ASN A 62 25.52 -14.86 2.68
CA ASN A 62 26.85 -15.42 2.46
C ASN A 62 27.37 -16.27 3.63
N ARG A 63 26.82 -16.10 4.85
CA ARG A 63 27.22 -16.86 6.05
C ARG A 63 26.40 -18.13 6.23
N ASP A 64 25.08 -18.00 6.12
CA ASP A 64 24.13 -19.04 6.56
C ASP A 64 23.42 -19.74 5.38
N ASN A 65 23.95 -19.58 4.16
CA ASN A 65 23.43 -20.17 2.92
C ASN A 65 21.95 -19.82 2.62
N GLY A 66 21.47 -18.70 3.16
CA GLY A 66 20.11 -18.21 2.98
C GLY A 66 19.87 -16.87 3.66
N TYR A 67 18.84 -16.14 3.24
CA TYR A 67 18.45 -14.90 3.89
C TYR A 67 17.81 -15.16 5.26
N PRO A 68 18.02 -14.25 6.23
CA PRO A 68 17.36 -14.35 7.53
C PRO A 68 15.87 -14.00 7.40
N THR A 69 15.04 -14.65 8.23
CA THR A 69 13.59 -14.44 8.30
C THR A 69 13.19 -13.22 9.14
N VAL A 70 14.18 -12.49 9.67
CA VAL A 70 14.02 -11.26 10.44
C VAL A 70 15.11 -10.27 10.03
N LEU A 71 14.87 -8.98 10.27
CA LEU A 71 15.90 -7.96 10.08
C LEU A 71 17.06 -8.21 11.06
N PRO A 72 18.32 -8.23 10.58
CA PRO A 72 19.48 -8.32 11.45
C PRO A 72 19.60 -7.12 12.40
N ASP A 73 19.94 -7.35 13.67
CA ASP A 73 20.12 -6.30 14.70
C ASP A 73 21.21 -5.26 14.36
N THR A 74 22.08 -5.59 13.40
CA THR A 74 23.12 -4.69 12.87
C THR A 74 22.52 -3.52 12.10
N VAL A 75 21.29 -3.68 11.59
CA VAL A 75 20.56 -2.64 10.88
C VAL A 75 19.82 -1.78 11.90
N LYS A 76 20.04 -0.47 11.84
CA LYS A 76 19.30 0.50 12.64
C LYS A 76 18.68 1.55 11.74
N ALA A 77 17.39 1.81 11.94
CA ALA A 77 16.70 2.88 11.24
C ALA A 77 17.24 4.24 11.73
N SER A 78 17.42 5.16 10.79
CA SER A 78 17.76 6.55 11.08
C SER A 78 16.58 7.28 11.72
N SER A 79 16.86 8.39 12.41
CA SER A 79 15.81 9.21 13.01
C SER A 79 14.81 9.68 11.95
N GLY A 80 13.54 9.38 12.16
CA GLY A 80 12.48 9.74 11.21
C GLY A 80 12.12 8.65 10.19
N VAL A 81 12.71 7.45 10.32
CA VAL A 81 12.45 6.28 9.49
C VAL A 81 12.02 5.10 10.37
N THR A 82 11.07 4.32 9.88
CA THR A 82 10.70 3.02 10.42
C THR A 82 10.99 1.96 9.37
N LEU A 83 11.75 0.93 9.75
CA LEU A 83 12.01 -0.24 8.92
C LEU A 83 11.14 -1.40 9.40
N THR A 84 10.45 -2.04 8.48
CA THR A 84 9.58 -3.17 8.76
C THR A 84 9.98 -4.34 7.88
N TYR A 85 10.22 -5.51 8.50
CA TYR A 85 10.34 -6.76 7.76
C TYR A 85 8.94 -7.23 7.38
N ILE A 86 8.68 -7.42 6.09
CA ILE A 86 7.33 -7.64 5.59
C ILE A 86 7.16 -9.11 5.18
N SER A 87 8.09 -9.64 4.38
CA SER A 87 8.11 -11.06 4.01
C SER A 87 9.51 -11.55 3.69
N GLY A 88 9.73 -12.86 3.81
CA GLY A 88 10.91 -13.52 3.28
C GLY A 88 11.13 -14.93 3.81
N ASP A 89 12.01 -15.64 3.11
CA ASP A 89 12.47 -16.99 3.38
C ASP A 89 13.99 -17.08 3.10
N ALA A 90 14.54 -18.29 3.09
CA ALA A 90 15.97 -18.49 2.81
C ALA A 90 16.42 -17.98 1.41
N ASN A 91 15.50 -17.78 0.47
CA ASN A 91 15.79 -17.40 -0.92
C ASN A 91 15.35 -15.96 -1.26
N SER A 92 14.44 -15.39 -0.48
CA SER A 92 13.85 -14.09 -0.79
C SER A 92 13.56 -13.24 0.44
N TYR A 93 13.54 -11.92 0.28
CA TYR A 93 13.08 -11.02 1.34
C TYR A 93 12.47 -9.74 0.76
N CYS A 94 11.63 -9.11 1.57
CA CYS A 94 11.05 -7.80 1.35
C CYS A 94 11.04 -6.99 2.65
N VAL A 95 11.64 -5.80 2.59
CA VAL A 95 11.68 -4.84 3.69
C VAL A 95 11.12 -3.50 3.24
N GLU A 96 10.27 -2.91 4.06
CA GLU A 96 9.73 -1.55 3.88
C GLU A 96 10.47 -0.55 4.75
N GLY A 97 10.71 0.63 4.20
CA GLY A 97 11.10 1.82 4.93
C GLY A 97 10.06 2.92 4.77
N VAL A 98 9.57 3.45 5.89
CA VAL A 98 8.50 4.47 5.92
C VAL A 98 8.98 5.68 6.73
N SER A 99 8.67 6.89 6.26
CA SER A 99 8.95 8.09 7.04
C SER A 99 7.94 8.25 8.19
N THR A 100 8.43 8.58 9.39
CA THR A 100 7.55 8.91 10.53
C THR A 100 6.91 10.29 10.40
N VAL A 101 7.43 11.14 9.53
CA VAL A 101 6.92 12.49 9.27
C VAL A 101 5.76 12.46 8.27
N ASN A 102 5.84 11.57 7.28
CA ASN A 102 4.80 11.38 6.28
C ASN A 102 4.79 9.92 5.81
N ALA A 103 3.77 9.17 6.24
CA ALA A 103 3.60 7.76 5.90
C ALA A 103 3.38 7.50 4.41
N ALA A 104 3.04 8.53 3.61
CA ALA A 104 2.95 8.40 2.16
C ALA A 104 4.34 8.25 1.50
N ILE A 105 5.41 8.67 2.17
CA ILE A 105 6.79 8.48 1.70
C ILE A 105 7.25 7.10 2.16
N LYS A 106 7.14 6.11 1.27
CA LYS A 106 7.55 4.73 1.51
C LYS A 106 8.38 4.17 0.36
N PHE A 107 9.38 3.38 0.72
CA PHE A 107 10.21 2.64 -0.21
C PHE A 107 10.32 1.19 0.22
N THR A 108 10.56 0.35 -0.78
CA THR A 108 10.63 -1.10 -0.65
C THR A 108 11.94 -1.60 -1.22
N LEU A 109 12.54 -2.57 -0.52
CA LEU A 109 13.69 -3.34 -0.97
C LEU A 109 13.29 -4.81 -1.11
N LYS A 110 13.48 -5.40 -2.30
CA LYS A 110 13.24 -6.82 -2.59
C LYS A 110 14.53 -7.51 -3.00
N SER A 111 14.73 -8.76 -2.58
CA SER A 111 15.88 -9.57 -3.03
C SER A 111 15.87 -9.87 -4.53
N ALA A 112 14.67 -10.01 -5.14
CA ALA A 112 14.52 -10.39 -6.53
C ALA A 112 15.10 -9.36 -7.51
N THR A 113 14.96 -8.07 -7.21
CA THR A 113 15.53 -6.98 -8.00
C THR A 113 16.80 -6.43 -7.37
N GLY A 114 16.93 -6.50 -6.04
CA GLY A 114 17.97 -5.81 -5.29
C GLY A 114 17.87 -4.28 -5.38
N GLU A 115 16.79 -3.75 -5.94
CA GLU A 115 16.56 -2.33 -6.17
C GLU A 115 15.65 -1.75 -5.08
N ILE A 116 15.92 -0.50 -4.69
CA ILE A 116 15.03 0.25 -3.80
C ILE A 116 14.03 1.02 -4.67
N LYS A 117 12.74 0.70 -4.56
CA LYS A 117 11.67 1.32 -5.34
C LYS A 117 10.62 1.96 -4.43
N SER A 118 9.95 2.99 -4.95
CA SER A 118 8.77 3.55 -4.28
C SER A 118 7.63 2.53 -4.34
N GLY A 119 6.88 2.38 -3.26
CA GLY A 119 5.78 1.41 -3.16
C GLY A 119 5.89 0.51 -1.93
N ALA A 120 4.93 -0.39 -1.81
CA ALA A 120 4.83 -1.34 -0.69
C ALA A 120 5.57 -2.66 -0.98
N CYS A 121 6.08 -3.28 0.06
CA CYS A 121 6.50 -4.66 0.03
C CYS A 121 5.27 -5.51 -0.17
N LEU A 122 5.36 -6.38 -1.15
CA LEU A 122 4.40 -7.43 -1.31
C LEU A 122 4.67 -8.48 -0.22
N SER A 123 4.10 -8.31 0.96
CA SER A 123 3.54 -9.45 1.66
C SER A 123 2.02 -9.31 1.66
N ASP A 124 1.38 -10.45 1.52
CA ASP A 124 -0.06 -10.68 1.58
C ASP A 124 -0.84 -10.14 0.38
N ALA A 125 -1.15 -11.07 -0.52
CA ALA A 125 -2.47 -11.21 -1.14
C ALA A 125 -3.46 -10.07 -0.83
N LEU A 126 -3.94 -9.37 -1.87
CA LEU A 126 -5.10 -8.47 -1.72
C LEU A 126 -6.21 -9.17 -0.93
N GLN A 127 -6.83 -8.46 0.00
CA GLN A 127 -7.95 -9.01 0.78
C GLN A 127 -9.28 -8.47 0.26
N PHE A 128 -10.23 -9.39 0.08
CA PHE A 128 -11.61 -9.04 -0.20
C PHE A 128 -12.25 -8.40 1.04
N VAL A 129 -13.11 -7.40 0.83
CA VAL A 129 -13.97 -6.87 1.90
C VAL A 129 -15.16 -7.82 2.02
N GLN A 130 -15.06 -8.79 2.93
CA GLN A 130 -15.98 -9.93 3.04
C GLN A 130 -17.45 -9.54 3.36
N GLU A 131 -17.71 -8.32 3.81
CA GLU A 131 -19.04 -7.91 4.31
C GLU A 131 -20.03 -7.47 3.19
N ASN A 132 -19.61 -7.39 1.92
CA ASN A 132 -20.41 -6.82 0.82
C ASN A 132 -20.63 -7.74 -0.39
N VAL A 133 -20.61 -9.06 -0.23
CA VAL A 133 -20.93 -9.98 -1.33
C VAL A 133 -22.45 -10.02 -1.55
N VAL A 134 -22.98 -9.10 -2.36
CA VAL A 134 -24.36 -9.18 -2.88
C VAL A 134 -24.39 -10.24 -3.98
N VAL A 135 -25.06 -11.36 -3.72
CA VAL A 135 -25.24 -12.44 -4.70
C VAL A 135 -26.72 -12.50 -5.10
N ASN A 136 -26.99 -12.36 -6.40
CA ASN A 136 -28.32 -12.65 -6.97
C ASN A 136 -28.21 -13.91 -7.84
N SER A 137 -29.34 -14.36 -8.38
CA SER A 137 -29.37 -15.54 -9.25
C SER A 137 -28.58 -15.39 -10.57
N ASP A 138 -28.14 -14.18 -10.92
CA ASP A 138 -27.45 -13.86 -12.17
C ASP A 138 -26.15 -13.03 -12.00
N ARG A 139 -25.75 -12.68 -10.77
CA ARG A 139 -24.61 -11.78 -10.54
C ARG A 139 -23.98 -11.93 -9.16
N PHE A 140 -22.73 -11.50 -9.05
CA PHE A 140 -22.05 -11.26 -7.78
C PHE A 140 -21.21 -9.97 -7.84
N ASN A 141 -21.04 -9.33 -6.68
CA ASN A 141 -20.12 -8.22 -6.48
C ASN A 141 -18.88 -8.69 -5.72
N ALA A 142 -17.71 -8.18 -6.12
CA ALA A 142 -16.43 -8.39 -5.48
C ALA A 142 -15.80 -7.03 -5.17
N ASP A 143 -15.63 -6.72 -3.89
CA ASP A 143 -14.99 -5.50 -3.40
C ASP A 143 -13.71 -5.86 -2.64
N TRP A 144 -12.69 -5.01 -2.71
CA TRP A 144 -11.41 -5.24 -2.03
C TRP A 144 -10.77 -3.96 -1.53
N ALA A 145 -9.81 -4.10 -0.62
CA ALA A 145 -9.06 -2.97 -0.10
C ALA A 145 -8.19 -2.32 -1.18
N ASN A 146 -8.09 -0.99 -1.16
CA ASN A 146 -7.18 -0.28 -2.07
C ASN A 146 -5.72 -0.65 -1.80
N TYR A 147 -4.98 -0.90 -2.87
CA TYR A 147 -3.54 -1.16 -2.83
C TYR A 147 -2.76 0.10 -3.18
N THR A 148 -1.82 0.47 -2.32
CA THR A 148 -1.02 1.70 -2.50
C THR A 148 -0.14 1.59 -3.74
N GLY A 149 -0.33 2.48 -4.70
CA GLY A 149 0.41 2.47 -5.97
C GLY A 149 -0.25 1.63 -7.08
N ALA A 150 -1.42 1.04 -6.82
CA ALA A 150 -2.19 0.37 -7.85
C ALA A 150 -2.80 1.39 -8.84
N ILE A 151 -2.59 1.14 -10.12
CA ILE A 151 -3.18 1.89 -11.23
C ILE A 151 -4.35 1.15 -11.87
N SER A 152 -4.49 -0.14 -11.58
CA SER A 152 -5.65 -0.97 -11.92
C SER A 152 -5.58 -2.26 -11.12
N TYR A 153 -6.66 -3.04 -11.18
CA TYR A 153 -6.70 -4.39 -10.62
C TYR A 153 -7.04 -5.38 -11.71
N GLU A 154 -6.58 -6.61 -11.52
CA GLU A 154 -6.96 -7.76 -12.33
C GLU A 154 -7.73 -8.73 -11.45
N ILE A 155 -8.94 -9.08 -11.88
CA ILE A 155 -9.80 -10.05 -11.23
C ILE A 155 -9.98 -11.25 -12.14
N GLU A 156 -9.83 -12.45 -11.59
CA GLU A 156 -10.10 -13.69 -12.28
C GLU A 156 -11.15 -14.51 -11.53
N TRP A 157 -11.97 -15.22 -12.30
CA TRP A 157 -12.93 -16.18 -11.78
C TRP A 157 -12.90 -17.48 -12.59
N ARG A 158 -13.28 -18.58 -11.95
CA ARG A 158 -13.50 -19.88 -12.61
C ARG A 158 -14.76 -20.55 -12.08
N ILE A 159 -15.39 -21.37 -12.91
CA ILE A 159 -16.64 -22.08 -12.58
C ILE A 159 -16.29 -23.53 -12.25
N ASN A 160 -16.71 -24.02 -11.07
CA ASN A 160 -16.51 -25.40 -10.61
C ASN A 160 -15.08 -25.94 -10.83
N GLY A 161 -14.07 -25.12 -10.52
CA GLY A 161 -12.67 -25.52 -10.69
C GLY A 161 -12.16 -25.56 -12.14
N GLY A 162 -12.92 -25.04 -13.11
CA GLY A 162 -12.52 -24.93 -14.51
C GLY A 162 -11.43 -23.89 -14.77
N SER A 163 -11.29 -23.47 -16.03
CA SER A 163 -10.29 -22.47 -16.42
C SER A 163 -10.59 -21.08 -15.87
N TRP A 164 -9.53 -20.36 -15.48
CA TRP A 164 -9.61 -18.96 -15.09
C TRP A 164 -9.98 -18.08 -16.28
N THR A 165 -10.93 -17.16 -16.06
CA THR A 165 -11.30 -16.08 -16.97
C THR A 165 -11.14 -14.77 -16.21
N GLY A 166 -10.58 -13.74 -16.85
CA GLY A 166 -10.22 -12.49 -16.17
C GLY A 166 -10.83 -11.24 -16.77
N ALA A 167 -10.85 -10.18 -15.96
CA ALA A 167 -11.15 -8.81 -16.36
C ALA A 167 -10.26 -7.81 -15.61
N THR A 168 -10.14 -6.61 -16.17
CA THR A 168 -9.50 -5.47 -15.49
C THR A 168 -10.56 -4.65 -14.77
N ALA A 169 -10.27 -4.25 -13.52
CA ALA A 169 -11.18 -3.50 -12.67
C ALA A 169 -10.57 -2.17 -12.21
N LEU A 170 -11.41 -1.12 -12.25
CA LEU A 170 -11.14 0.26 -11.83
C LEU A 170 -12.48 0.91 -11.41
N PRO A 171 -12.69 1.33 -10.14
CA PRO A 171 -11.78 1.28 -8.99
C PRO A 171 -11.73 -0.13 -8.33
N SER A 172 -11.56 -0.23 -7.01
CA SER A 172 -11.41 -1.47 -6.22
C SER A 172 -12.72 -2.26 -6.02
N THR A 173 -13.47 -2.45 -7.11
CA THR A 173 -14.74 -3.16 -7.15
C THR A 173 -14.97 -3.78 -8.53
N TYR A 174 -15.63 -4.92 -8.58
CA TYR A 174 -16.06 -5.57 -9.81
C TYR A 174 -17.39 -6.29 -9.64
N GLN A 175 -18.30 -6.11 -10.60
CA GLN A 175 -19.56 -6.83 -10.69
C GLN A 175 -19.55 -7.79 -11.87
N LYS A 176 -19.71 -9.09 -11.61
CA LYS A 176 -19.90 -10.09 -12.65
C LYS A 176 -21.39 -10.22 -12.96
N THR A 177 -21.82 -9.87 -14.16
CA THR A 177 -23.17 -10.12 -14.67
C THR A 177 -23.24 -11.39 -15.51
N GLY A 178 -24.41 -12.03 -15.60
CA GLY A 178 -24.59 -13.28 -16.35
C GLY A 178 -23.86 -14.45 -15.71
N ALA A 179 -23.84 -14.50 -14.38
CA ALA A 179 -23.42 -15.69 -13.65
C ALA A 179 -24.51 -16.76 -13.75
N THR A 180 -24.12 -18.01 -13.93
CA THR A 180 -25.06 -19.14 -14.01
C THR A 180 -25.54 -19.53 -12.61
N SER A 181 -26.85 -19.56 -12.40
CA SER A 181 -27.48 -19.98 -11.15
C SER A 181 -27.10 -21.41 -10.77
N GLY A 182 -26.92 -21.67 -9.48
CA GLY A 182 -26.56 -22.99 -8.95
C GLY A 182 -25.10 -23.38 -9.15
N GLN A 183 -24.27 -22.50 -9.73
CA GLN A 183 -22.83 -22.77 -9.94
C GLN A 183 -21.96 -22.14 -8.85
N VAL A 184 -20.77 -22.72 -8.65
CA VAL A 184 -19.76 -22.22 -7.72
C VAL A 184 -18.68 -21.48 -8.49
N TYR A 185 -18.38 -20.26 -8.03
CA TYR A 185 -17.34 -19.39 -8.56
C TYR A 185 -16.21 -19.27 -7.56
N ASP A 186 -15.00 -19.61 -7.98
CA ASP A 186 -13.78 -19.23 -7.26
C ASP A 186 -13.24 -17.93 -7.86
N ILE A 187 -12.83 -17.00 -7.01
CA ILE A 187 -12.42 -15.65 -7.39
C ILE A 187 -11.07 -15.33 -6.75
N ARG A 188 -10.19 -14.68 -7.51
CA ARG A 188 -8.93 -14.11 -7.01
C ARG A 188 -8.64 -12.77 -7.67
N ILE A 189 -7.88 -11.91 -6.99
CA ILE A 189 -7.54 -10.57 -7.44
C ILE A 189 -6.06 -10.26 -7.25
N ARG A 190 -5.51 -9.39 -8.09
CA ARG A 190 -4.18 -8.78 -7.89
C ARG A 190 -4.17 -7.32 -8.36
N ALA A 191 -3.24 -6.54 -7.82
CA ALA A 191 -3.04 -5.15 -8.18
C ALA A 191 -1.99 -5.04 -9.31
N ASN A 192 -2.26 -4.17 -10.27
CA ASN A 192 -1.29 -3.73 -11.27
C ASN A 192 -0.74 -2.36 -10.86
N LEU A 193 0.58 -2.26 -10.78
CA LEU A 193 1.26 -1.07 -10.27
C LEU A 193 1.73 -0.17 -11.40
N ASN A 194 1.97 1.11 -11.08
CA ASN A 194 2.44 2.11 -12.03
C ASN A 194 3.83 1.82 -12.63
N ASP A 195 4.62 0.98 -11.96
CA ASP A 195 5.97 0.57 -12.37
C ASP A 195 5.96 -0.67 -13.26
N GLY A 196 4.78 -1.17 -13.64
CA GLY A 196 4.60 -2.38 -14.43
C GLY A 196 4.68 -3.68 -13.63
N SER A 197 4.93 -3.61 -12.31
CA SER A 197 4.90 -4.77 -11.42
C SER A 197 3.47 -5.17 -11.08
N GLN A 198 3.26 -6.42 -10.68
CA GLN A 198 1.98 -6.92 -10.19
C GLN A 198 2.11 -7.42 -8.75
N SER A 199 1.02 -7.31 -7.97
CA SER A 199 0.98 -7.94 -6.65
C SER A 199 0.89 -9.47 -6.76
N ALA A 200 1.11 -10.15 -5.63
CA ALA A 200 0.64 -11.53 -5.50
C ALA A 200 -0.88 -11.58 -5.68
N TRP A 201 -1.38 -12.73 -6.11
CA TRP A 201 -2.81 -13.03 -6.10
C TRP A 201 -3.34 -13.06 -4.67
N SER A 202 -4.60 -12.66 -4.50
CA SER A 202 -5.34 -12.85 -3.26
C SER A 202 -5.47 -14.32 -2.89
N GLU A 203 -5.87 -14.58 -1.64
CA GLU A 203 -6.55 -15.83 -1.31
C GLU A 203 -7.78 -16.02 -2.20
N ILE A 204 -8.11 -17.29 -2.48
CA ILE A 204 -9.27 -17.62 -3.29
C ILE A 204 -10.53 -17.44 -2.42
N VAL A 205 -11.48 -16.64 -2.92
CA VAL A 205 -12.83 -16.53 -2.34
C VAL A 205 -13.80 -17.32 -3.19
N THR A 206 -14.58 -18.17 -2.54
CA THR A 206 -15.59 -19.00 -3.20
C THR A 206 -16.98 -18.42 -2.96
N VAL A 207 -17.74 -18.23 -4.03
CA VAL A 207 -19.11 -17.70 -4.03
C VAL A 207 -20.03 -18.70 -4.74
N THR A 208 -21.16 -19.02 -4.11
CA THR A 208 -22.21 -19.87 -4.72
C THR A 208 -23.36 -19.00 -5.18
N ILE A 209 -23.73 -19.11 -6.47
CA ILE A 209 -24.84 -18.34 -7.04
C ILE A 209 -26.16 -19.02 -6.67
N PRO A 210 -27.09 -18.33 -5.98
CA PRO A 210 -28.36 -18.92 -5.58
C PRO A 210 -29.18 -19.30 -6.81
N GLU A 211 -29.92 -20.40 -6.71
CA GLU A 211 -30.95 -20.71 -7.69
C GLU A 211 -32.07 -19.66 -7.61
N PRO A 212 -32.69 -19.28 -8.76
CA PRO A 212 -33.83 -18.38 -8.73
C PRO A 212 -34.94 -19.00 -7.89
N ALA A 213 -35.51 -18.23 -6.97
CA ALA A 213 -36.63 -18.67 -6.17
C ALA A 213 -37.77 -19.10 -7.11
N ILE A 214 -38.18 -20.37 -7.03
CA ILE A 214 -39.33 -20.87 -7.76
C ILE A 214 -40.57 -20.25 -7.11
N THR A 215 -41.05 -19.14 -7.65
CA THR A 215 -42.39 -18.66 -7.31
C THR A 215 -43.39 -19.61 -7.96
N LEU A 216 -44.05 -20.44 -7.15
CA LEU A 216 -45.15 -21.30 -7.58
C LEU A 216 -46.36 -20.43 -7.99
N ALA A 217 -46.28 -19.78 -9.14
CA ALA A 217 -47.42 -19.10 -9.74
C ALA A 217 -48.29 -20.16 -10.41
N GLY A 218 -49.29 -20.66 -9.68
CA GLY A 218 -50.41 -21.40 -10.26
C GLY A 218 -50.46 -22.89 -9.97
N VAL A 219 -50.68 -23.27 -8.71
CA VAL A 219 -51.39 -24.52 -8.41
C VAL A 219 -52.44 -24.23 -7.34
N CYS A 220 -53.67 -23.90 -7.78
CA CYS A 220 -54.95 -24.29 -7.17
C CYS A 220 -56.12 -23.55 -7.84
N SER A 221 -56.76 -24.20 -8.80
CA SER A 221 -58.22 -24.14 -8.97
C SER A 221 -58.64 -25.33 -9.84
N MET A 222 -58.62 -26.54 -9.27
CA MET A 222 -59.52 -27.57 -9.74
C MET A 222 -60.81 -27.42 -8.94
N GLY A 223 -61.69 -26.53 -9.41
CA GLY A 223 -63.08 -26.53 -9.01
C GLY A 223 -63.74 -27.78 -9.60
N GLY A 224 -64.11 -28.72 -8.74
CA GLY A 224 -64.99 -29.82 -9.11
C GLY A 224 -66.34 -29.27 -9.53
N SER A 225 -66.83 -29.71 -10.70
CA SER A 225 -68.23 -29.60 -11.07
C SER A 225 -68.88 -30.96 -10.85
N GLU A 226 -69.60 -31.09 -9.73
CA GLU A 226 -70.73 -32.01 -9.63
C GLU A 226 -71.79 -31.56 -10.63
N GLN A 227 -72.08 -32.41 -11.62
CA GLN A 227 -73.42 -32.71 -12.14
C GLN A 227 -73.45 -34.14 -12.66
#